data_AF-A0A434MBL8-F1
#
_entry.id   AF-A0A434MBL8-F1
#
_cell.length_a   1.000
_cell.length_b   1.000
_cell.length_c   1.000
_cell.angle_alpha   90.00
_cell.angle_beta   90.00
_cell.angle_gamma   90.00
#
_symmetry.space_group_name_H-M   'P 1'
#
loop_
_entity.id
_entity.type
_entity.pdbx_description
1 polymer ?
#
loop_
_entity_poly.entity_id
_entity_poly.type
_entity_poly.pdbx_seq_one_letter_code
_entity_poly.pdbx_strand_id
1 'polypeptide(L)'
;MRAIAFFAVVSVATFITSQSQAQDAAAGEKVFAKCKACHVVDKDTNKIGPSLSGVIGRTAGTHPGFKYSKPMTEAGKSGVKWDEATLTAYLR
;
A
#
# COMPACT_ATOMS: atom_id res chain seq x y z
N MET A 1 45.49 39.85 -9.15
CA MET A 1 45.43 39.46 -10.58
C MET A 1 45.29 37.94 -10.58
N ARG A 2 44.16 37.29 -10.91
CA ARG A 2 43.06 37.56 -11.83
C ARG A 2 41.74 37.09 -11.19
N ALA A 3 40.67 37.82 -11.51
CA ALA A 3 39.28 37.46 -11.26
C ALA A 3 38.83 36.27 -12.13
N ILE A 4 37.52 35.96 -12.05
CA ILE A 4 36.71 35.06 -12.91
C ILE A 4 36.54 33.67 -12.29
N ALA A 5 35.35 33.13 -12.05
CA ALA A 5 34.00 33.64 -12.06
C ALA A 5 33.14 32.59 -11.33
N PHE A 6 32.13 33.09 -10.62
CA PHE A 6 30.97 32.32 -10.21
C PHE A 6 30.34 31.66 -11.45
N PHE A 7 30.44 30.34 -11.57
CA PHE A 7 29.49 29.57 -12.39
C PHE A 7 28.62 28.77 -11.44
N ALA A 8 27.50 29.38 -11.08
CA ALA A 8 26.40 28.74 -10.40
C ALA A 8 25.87 27.62 -11.31
N VAL A 9 26.24 26.38 -10.99
CA VAL A 9 25.64 25.20 -11.61
C VAL A 9 24.26 25.01 -10.97
N VAL A 10 23.26 25.73 -11.50
CA VAL A 10 21.85 25.46 -11.23
C VAL A 10 21.46 24.22 -12.02
N SER A 11 21.78 23.04 -11.49
CA SER A 11 21.27 21.78 -12.02
C SER A 11 19.84 21.58 -11.53
N VAL A 12 18.92 21.77 -12.47
CA VAL A 12 17.48 21.55 -12.35
C VAL A 12 17.17 20.22 -11.66
N ALA A 13 16.65 20.29 -10.43
CA ALA A 13 16.04 19.15 -9.76
C ALA A 13 14.70 18.85 -10.46
N THR A 14 14.73 17.96 -11.44
CA THR A 14 13.51 17.40 -12.03
C THR A 14 12.80 16.55 -10.97
N PHE A 15 11.70 17.07 -10.45
CA PHE A 15 10.75 16.29 -9.66
C PHE A 15 10.22 15.16 -10.55
N ILE A 16 10.60 13.92 -10.25
CA ILE A 16 9.98 12.72 -10.82
C ILE A 16 8.59 12.66 -10.19
N THR A 17 7.59 13.26 -10.85
CA THR A 17 6.19 13.04 -10.48
C THR A 17 5.86 11.61 -10.86
N SER A 18 5.77 10.72 -9.86
CA SER A 18 5.23 9.38 -10.07
C SER A 18 3.86 9.50 -10.73
N GLN A 19 3.74 9.01 -11.97
CA GLN A 19 2.46 8.95 -12.67
C GLN A 19 1.54 7.99 -11.90
N SER A 20 0.60 8.52 -11.11
CA SER A 20 -0.46 7.70 -10.55
C SER A 20 -1.38 7.25 -11.68
N GLN A 21 -1.39 5.97 -12.01
CA GLN A 21 -2.43 5.41 -12.87
C GLN A 21 -3.71 5.35 -12.04
N ALA A 22 -4.73 6.12 -12.43
CA ALA A 22 -6.04 6.01 -11.79
C ALA A 22 -6.60 4.61 -12.05
N GLN A 23 -6.76 3.81 -11.00
CA GLN A 23 -7.39 2.48 -11.08
C GLN A 23 -8.91 2.63 -11.18
N ASP A 24 -9.58 1.76 -11.93
CA ASP A 24 -11.04 1.73 -12.05
C ASP A 24 -11.66 1.10 -10.78
N ALA A 25 -12.15 1.95 -9.88
CA ALA A 25 -12.78 1.52 -8.64
C ALA A 25 -14.08 0.72 -8.88
N ALA A 26 -14.83 1.01 -9.95
CA ALA A 26 -16.06 0.28 -10.27
C ALA A 26 -15.75 -1.14 -10.77
N ALA A 27 -14.66 -1.32 -11.52
CA ALA A 27 -14.12 -2.64 -11.83
C ALA A 27 -13.62 -3.36 -10.56
N GLY A 28 -12.92 -2.63 -9.67
CA GLY A 28 -12.46 -3.14 -8.38
C GLY A 28 -13.60 -3.67 -7.50
N GLU A 29 -14.72 -2.96 -7.43
CA GLU A 29 -15.93 -3.38 -6.70
C GLU A 29 -16.45 -4.73 -7.22
N LYS A 30 -16.49 -4.92 -8.54
CA LYS A 30 -16.89 -6.21 -9.15
C LYS A 30 -15.93 -7.32 -8.78
N VAL A 31 -14.62 -7.06 -8.80
CA VAL A 31 -13.60 -8.05 -8.39
C VAL A 31 -13.73 -8.40 -6.90
N PHE A 32 -14.05 -7.42 -6.06
CA PHE A 32 -14.21 -7.61 -4.61
C PHE A 32 -15.34 -8.60 -4.26
N ALA A 33 -16.23 -8.94 -5.19
CA ALA A 33 -17.18 -10.03 -5.03
C ALA A 33 -16.50 -11.38 -4.70
N LYS A 34 -15.24 -11.58 -5.10
CA LYS A 34 -14.43 -12.76 -4.73
C LYS A 34 -13.92 -12.69 -3.28
N CYS A 35 -13.73 -11.49 -2.76
CA CYS A 35 -13.14 -11.23 -1.44
C CYS A 35 -14.21 -11.15 -0.32
N LYS A 36 -15.41 -10.67 -0.67
CA LYS A 36 -16.49 -10.36 0.30
C LYS A 36 -17.02 -11.56 1.09
N ALA A 37 -16.76 -12.78 0.62
CA ALA A 37 -17.09 -13.99 1.36
C ALA A 37 -16.31 -14.08 2.69
N CYS A 38 -15.05 -13.63 2.68
CA CYS A 38 -14.17 -13.70 3.84
C CYS A 38 -13.95 -12.34 4.50
N HIS A 39 -14.02 -11.25 3.74
CA HIS A 39 -13.63 -9.92 4.19
C HIS A 39 -14.77 -8.90 4.10
N VAL A 40 -14.61 -7.81 4.85
CA VAL A 40 -15.47 -6.63 4.85
C VAL A 40 -14.59 -5.41 4.59
N VAL A 41 -15.06 -4.44 3.82
CA VAL A 41 -14.29 -3.22 3.48
C VAL A 41 -15.00 -1.93 3.91
N ASP A 42 -16.33 -1.98 4.04
CA ASP A 42 -17.19 -0.85 4.40
C ASP A 42 -17.37 -0.69 5.93
N LYS A 43 -16.98 -1.70 6.72
CA LYS A 43 -17.05 -1.69 8.18
C LYS A 43 -15.77 -2.24 8.79
N ASP A 44 -15.41 -1.69 9.93
CA ASP A 44 -14.30 -2.20 10.73
C ASP A 44 -14.77 -3.41 11.57
N THR A 45 -14.92 -4.57 10.92
CA THR A 45 -15.37 -5.81 11.55
C THR A 45 -14.69 -7.03 10.94
N ASN A 46 -14.14 -7.88 11.81
CA ASN A 46 -13.53 -9.15 11.41
C ASN A 46 -14.60 -10.22 11.13
N LYS A 47 -14.35 -11.06 10.11
CA LYS A 47 -15.14 -12.25 9.77
C LYS A 47 -14.21 -13.47 9.74
N ILE A 48 -14.30 -14.29 8.69
CA ILE A 48 -13.33 -15.35 8.37
C ILE A 48 -11.95 -14.73 8.17
N GLY A 49 -11.88 -13.57 7.50
CA GLY A 49 -10.69 -12.73 7.38
C GLY A 49 -10.84 -11.42 8.18
N PRO A 50 -9.73 -10.68 8.37
CA PRO A 50 -9.75 -9.36 9.00
C PRO A 50 -10.54 -8.34 8.16
N SER A 51 -10.96 -7.24 8.77
CA SER A 51 -11.48 -6.11 7.99
C SER A 51 -10.39 -5.55 7.05
N LEU A 52 -10.81 -5.17 5.85
CA LEU A 52 -10.00 -4.49 4.85
C LEU A 52 -10.26 -2.98 4.83
N SER A 53 -11.14 -2.47 5.69
CA SER A 53 -11.27 -1.03 5.92
C SER A 53 -9.91 -0.46 6.34
N GLY A 54 -9.45 0.59 5.65
CA GLY A 54 -8.13 1.19 5.89
C GLY A 54 -6.95 0.23 5.74
N VAL A 55 -7.02 -0.74 4.82
CA VAL A 55 -5.92 -1.70 4.62
C VAL A 55 -4.68 -1.05 4.01
N ILE A 56 -4.82 -0.07 3.12
CA ILE A 56 -3.69 0.62 2.51
C ILE A 56 -2.91 1.40 3.57
N GLY A 57 -1.59 1.19 3.63
CA GLY A 57 -0.66 1.71 4.62
C GLY A 57 -0.57 0.90 5.92
N ARG A 58 -1.49 -0.04 6.15
CA ARG A 58 -1.50 -0.87 7.37
C ARG A 58 -0.39 -1.90 7.36
N THR A 59 0.27 -2.10 8.49
CA THR A 59 1.23 -3.19 8.69
C THR A 59 0.55 -4.55 8.54
N ALA A 60 1.21 -5.49 7.87
CA ALA A 60 0.67 -6.84 7.68
C ALA A 60 0.42 -7.54 9.03
N GLY A 61 -0.68 -8.27 9.16
CA GLY A 61 -0.95 -9.06 10.37
C GLY A 61 -1.30 -8.27 11.64
N THR A 62 -1.69 -6.99 11.54
CA THR A 62 -1.90 -6.14 12.74
C THR A 62 -3.32 -5.64 12.96
N HIS A 63 -4.32 -6.09 12.17
CA HIS A 63 -5.69 -5.67 12.43
C HIS A 63 -6.14 -6.11 13.84
N PRO A 64 -6.64 -5.20 14.69
CA PRO A 64 -7.07 -5.54 16.05
C PRO A 64 -8.10 -6.67 16.06
N GLY A 65 -8.00 -7.54 17.08
CA GLY A 65 -8.97 -8.61 17.33
C GLY A 65 -9.00 -9.74 16.29
N PHE A 66 -8.13 -9.75 15.27
CA PHE A 66 -8.02 -10.86 14.32
C PHE A 66 -6.84 -11.77 14.66
N LYS A 67 -7.07 -13.10 14.64
CA LYS A 67 -6.01 -14.08 14.89
C LYS A 67 -5.31 -14.44 13.60
N TYR A 68 -4.15 -13.83 13.35
CA TYR A 68 -3.34 -14.09 12.17
C TYR A 68 -2.53 -15.38 12.26
N SER A 69 -2.13 -15.89 11.10
CA SER A 69 -1.09 -16.92 11.02
C SER A 69 0.26 -16.37 11.48
N LYS A 70 1.14 -17.29 11.91
CA LYS A 70 2.52 -16.93 12.29
C LYS A 70 3.26 -16.21 11.16
N PRO A 71 3.26 -16.68 9.90
CA PRO A 71 3.96 -16.00 8.80
C PRO A 71 3.43 -14.58 8.53
N MET A 72 2.12 -14.36 8.61
CA MET A 72 1.54 -13.03 8.37
C MET A 72 1.96 -12.03 9.46
N THR A 73 1.99 -12.48 10.72
CA THR A 73 2.49 -11.67 11.83
C THR A 73 3.99 -11.38 11.70
N GLU A 74 4.78 -12.36 11.27
CA GLU A 74 6.22 -12.20 11.03
C GLU A 74 6.52 -11.23 9.88
N ALA A 75 5.75 -11.28 8.80
CA ALA A 75 5.83 -10.30 7.71
C ALA A 75 5.57 -8.87 8.22
N GLY A 76 4.58 -8.69 9.09
CA GLY A 76 4.35 -7.39 9.75
C GLY A 76 5.55 -6.93 10.57
N LYS A 77 6.13 -7.84 11.37
CA LYS A 77 7.33 -7.56 12.19
C LYS A 77 8.57 -7.24 11.36
N SER A 78 8.69 -7.81 10.15
CA SER A 78 9.77 -7.48 9.21
C SER A 78 9.51 -6.18 8.41
N GLY A 79 8.40 -5.49 8.67
CA GLY A 79 8.10 -4.17 8.12
C GLY A 79 7.20 -4.17 6.90
N VAL A 80 6.61 -5.30 6.52
CA VAL A 80 5.66 -5.35 5.40
C VAL A 80 4.46 -4.47 5.70
N LYS A 81 4.22 -3.50 4.82
CA LYS A 81 3.02 -2.65 4.80
C LYS A 81 2.23 -2.94 3.54
N TRP A 82 0.90 -2.88 3.65
CA TRP A 82 0.03 -3.04 2.51
C TRP A 82 0.00 -1.75 1.69
N ASP A 83 0.76 -1.71 0.61
CA ASP A 83 0.59 -0.74 -0.47
C ASP A 83 0.14 -1.46 -1.75
N GLU A 84 -0.05 -0.71 -2.83
CA GLU A 84 -0.51 -1.27 -4.12
C GLU A 84 0.44 -2.34 -4.66
N ALA A 85 1.75 -2.11 -4.58
CA ALA A 85 2.76 -3.04 -5.08
C ALA A 85 2.77 -4.35 -4.28
N THR A 86 2.75 -4.25 -2.95
CA THR A 86 2.79 -5.39 -2.04
C THR A 86 1.48 -6.18 -2.10
N LEU A 87 0.32 -5.52 -2.15
CA LEU A 87 -0.97 -6.19 -2.33
C LEU A 87 -1.06 -6.89 -3.69
N THR A 88 -0.59 -6.23 -4.75
CA THR A 88 -0.56 -6.84 -6.10
C THR A 88 0.32 -8.08 -6.12
N ALA A 89 1.50 -8.04 -5.48
CA ALA A 89 2.37 -9.20 -5.39
C ALA A 89 1.75 -10.34 -4.55
N TYR A 90 1.03 -10.00 -3.48
CA TYR A 90 0.38 -10.97 -2.58
C TYR A 90 -0.85 -11.66 -3.19
N LEU A 91 -1.60 -10.96 -4.05
CA LEU A 91 -2.84 -11.45 -4.66
C LEU A 91 -2.65 -12.22 -5.98
N ARG A 92 -1.41 -12.38 -6.44
CA ARG A 92 -1.07 -13.09 -7.67
C ARG A 92 -1.20 -14.61 -7.54
#